data_AF-A0A7V3PSD8-F1
#
_entry.id   AF-A0A7V3PSD8-F1
#
_cell.length_a   1.000
_cell.length_b   1.000
_cell.length_c   1.000
_cell.angle_alpha   90.00
_cell.angle_beta   90.00
_cell.angle_gamma   90.00
#
_symmetry.space_group_name_H-M   'P 1'
#
loop_
_entity.id
_entity.type
_entity.pdbx_description
1 polymer ?
#
loop_
_entity_poly.entity_id
_entity_poly.type
_entity_poly.pdbx_seq_one_letter_code
_entity_poly.pdbx_strand_id
1 'polypeptide(L)'
;GTLALGLLVIALSFCRGYRFALILLVLVGFCQTSIASLSNTLIQTLSPDYIRGRAMSIFSLFFNGMFPVGSLIAGSIAQAKGACFALLVSGIVILVSLTIVNIIRPQLRQI
;
A
#
# COMPACT_ATOMS: atom_id res chain seq x y z
N GLY A 1 4.08 0.91 -9.68
CA GLY A 1 3.26 0.11 -8.75
C GLY A 1 2.39 0.97 -7.86
N THR A 2 2.99 1.69 -6.90
CA THR A 2 2.25 2.37 -5.82
C THR A 2 1.33 3.51 -6.28
N LEU A 3 1.70 4.28 -7.31
CA LEU A 3 0.83 5.28 -7.93
C LEU A 3 -0.47 4.66 -8.48
N ALA A 4 -0.32 3.56 -9.24
CA ALA A 4 -1.45 2.84 -9.82
C ALA A 4 -2.37 2.28 -8.73
N LEU A 5 -1.80 1.74 -7.64
CA LEU A 5 -2.58 1.26 -6.50
C LEU A 5 -3.40 2.38 -5.86
N GLY A 6 -2.79 3.55 -5.58
CA GLY A 6 -3.49 4.70 -5.02
C GLY A 6 -4.64 5.19 -5.90
N LEU A 7 -4.39 5.34 -7.21
CA LEU A 7 -5.41 5.72 -8.19
C LEU A 7 -6.56 4.70 -8.27
N LEU A 8 -6.24 3.40 -8.26
CA LEU A 8 -7.26 2.34 -8.31
C LEU A 8 -8.13 2.29 -7.06
N VAL A 9 -7.55 2.50 -5.88
CA VAL A 9 -8.32 2.56 -4.62
C VAL A 9 -9.25 3.78 -4.59
N ILE A 10 -8.81 4.92 -5.12
CA ILE A 10 -9.67 6.11 -5.28
C ILE A 10 -10.77 5.82 -6.30
N ALA A 11 -10.46 5.21 -7.44
CA ALA A 11 -11.46 4.85 -8.45
C ALA A 11 -12.50 3.85 -7.88
N LEU A 12 -12.07 2.91 -7.03
CA LEU A 12 -12.96 1.98 -6.33
C LEU A 12 -13.95 2.71 -5.40
N SER A 13 -13.50 3.79 -4.74
CA SER A 13 -14.34 4.60 -3.86
C SER A 13 -15.54 5.23 -4.59
N PHE A 14 -15.41 5.58 -5.87
CA PHE A 14 -16.48 6.17 -6.66
C PHE A 14 -17.34 5.12 -7.38
N CYS A 15 -16.90 3.85 -7.39
CA CYS A 15 -17.54 2.81 -8.16
C CYS A 15 -18.69 2.16 -7.38
N ARG A 16 -19.94 2.43 -7.79
CA ARG A 16 -21.15 1.80 -7.25
C ARG A 16 -21.58 0.53 -8.00
N GLY A 17 -20.89 0.16 -9.09
CA GLY A 17 -21.23 -0.99 -9.92
C GLY A 17 -20.47 -2.26 -9.53
N TYR A 18 -21.19 -3.33 -9.14
CA TYR A 18 -20.62 -4.60 -8.68
C TYR A 18 -19.59 -5.21 -9.65
N ARG A 19 -19.89 -5.23 -10.96
CA ARG A 19 -19.00 -5.80 -11.99
C ARG A 19 -17.70 -5.01 -12.16
N PHE A 20 -17.78 -3.67 -12.12
CA PHE A 20 -16.60 -2.81 -12.21
C PHE A 20 -15.76 -2.87 -10.93
N ALA A 21 -16.39 -2.95 -9.76
CA ALA A 21 -15.71 -3.12 -8.49
C ALA A 21 -14.86 -4.40 -8.46
N LEU A 22 -15.36 -5.52 -9.01
CA LEU A 22 -14.60 -6.77 -9.11
C LEU A 22 -13.32 -6.63 -9.96
N ILE A 23 -13.42 -5.99 -11.12
CA ILE A 23 -12.27 -5.78 -12.02
C ILE A 23 -11.22 -4.91 -11.33
N LEU A 24 -11.64 -3.81 -10.68
CA LEU A 24 -10.73 -2.96 -9.92
C LEU A 24 -10.10 -3.72 -8.75
N LEU A 25 -10.85 -4.56 -8.03
CA LEU A 25 -10.34 -5.33 -6.91
C LEU A 25 -9.20 -6.28 -7.33
N VAL A 26 -9.36 -6.95 -8.48
CA VAL A 26 -8.31 -7.79 -9.07
C VAL A 26 -7.07 -6.96 -9.37
N LEU A 27 -7.24 -5.78 -9.95
CA LEU A 27 -6.12 -4.91 -10.32
C LEU A 27 -5.41 -4.30 -9.11
N VAL A 28 -6.16 -3.96 -8.06
CA VAL A 28 -5.63 -3.53 -6.75
C VAL A 28 -4.81 -4.65 -6.13
N GLY A 29 -5.35 -5.88 -6.10
CA GLY A 29 -4.66 -7.06 -5.57
C GLY A 29 -3.35 -7.31 -6.32
N PHE A 30 -3.38 -7.29 -7.66
CA PHE A 30 -2.19 -7.45 -8.49
C PHE A 30 -1.10 -6.40 -8.17
N CYS A 31 -1.50 -5.12 -8.06
CA CYS A 31 -0.57 -4.05 -7.69
C CYS A 31 0.01 -4.27 -6.28
N GLN A 32 -0.82 -4.71 -5.33
CA GLN A 32 -0.41 -4.93 -3.95
C GLN A 32 0.60 -6.07 -3.83
N THR A 33 0.33 -7.22 -4.47
CA THR A 33 1.25 -8.36 -4.49
C THR A 33 2.57 -8.01 -5.19
N SER A 34 2.50 -7.23 -6.27
CA SER A 34 3.70 -6.75 -6.98
C SER A 34 4.57 -5.88 -6.06
N ILE A 35 3.98 -4.92 -5.35
CA ILE A 35 4.69 -4.06 -4.40
C ILE A 35 5.31 -4.88 -3.27
N ALA A 36 4.55 -5.81 -2.67
CA ALA A 36 5.06 -6.66 -1.60
C ALA A 36 6.27 -7.51 -2.07
N SER A 37 6.20 -8.07 -3.28
CA SER A 37 7.29 -8.87 -3.86
C SER A 37 8.53 -8.03 -4.15
N LEU A 38 8.34 -6.83 -4.72
CA LEU A 38 9.41 -5.87 -4.97
C LEU A 38 10.07 -5.42 -3.66
N SER A 39 9.29 -5.07 -2.63
CA SER A 39 9.80 -4.66 -1.33
C SER A 39 10.61 -5.76 -0.65
N ASN A 40 10.11 -7.00 -0.67
CA ASN A 40 10.84 -8.14 -0.15
C ASN A 40 12.17 -8.36 -0.90
N THR A 41 12.16 -8.25 -2.23
CA THR A 41 13.36 -8.41 -3.06
C THR A 41 14.37 -7.29 -2.79
N LEU A 42 13.93 -6.03 -2.74
CA LEU A 42 14.77 -4.87 -2.42
C LEU A 42 15.46 -5.02 -1.07
N ILE A 43 14.72 -5.43 -0.04
CA ILE A 43 15.29 -5.62 1.30
C ILE A 43 16.29 -6.76 1.29
N GLN A 44 15.99 -7.86 0.59
CA GLN A 44 16.90 -9.00 0.49
C GLN A 44 18.18 -8.67 -0.29
N THR A 45 18.09 -7.87 -1.36
CA THR A 45 19.24 -7.50 -2.20
C THR A 45 20.11 -6.41 -1.56
N LEU A 46 19.51 -5.46 -0.82
CA LEU A 46 20.24 -4.38 -0.14
C LEU A 46 20.82 -4.80 1.21
N SER A 47 20.30 -5.88 1.82
CA SER A 47 20.78 -6.35 3.12
C SER A 47 21.95 -7.32 2.96
N PRO A 48 23.09 -7.06 3.62
CA PRO A 48 24.17 -8.04 3.76
C PRO A 48 23.69 -9.35 4.38
N ASP A 49 24.21 -10.50 3.93
CA ASP A 49 23.75 -11.83 4.33
C ASP A 49 23.72 -12.05 5.85
N TYR A 50 24.66 -11.46 6.59
CA TYR A 50 24.77 -11.60 8.05
C TYR A 50 23.67 -10.86 8.85
N ILE A 51 22.98 -9.89 8.25
CA ILE A 51 21.84 -9.20 8.87
C ILE A 51 20.52 -9.40 8.14
N ARG A 52 20.49 -10.14 7.03
CA ARG A 52 19.30 -10.36 6.21
C ARG A 52 18.12 -10.89 7.03
N GLY A 53 18.35 -11.87 7.92
CA GLY A 53 17.31 -12.40 8.82
C GLY A 53 16.76 -11.35 9.79
N ARG A 54 17.63 -10.52 10.38
CA ARG A 54 17.23 -9.46 11.31
C ARG A 54 16.47 -8.32 10.59
N ALA A 55 16.94 -7.94 9.41
CA ALA A 55 16.29 -6.93 8.57
C ALA A 55 14.89 -7.37 8.14
N MET A 56 14.73 -8.63 7.70
CA MET A 56 13.42 -9.18 7.33
C MET A 56 12.49 -9.34 8.54
N SER A 57 13.00 -9.67 9.73
CA SER A 57 12.20 -9.67 10.96
C SER A 57 11.67 -8.29 11.31
N ILE A 58 12.52 -7.26 11.27
CA ILE A 58 12.09 -5.87 11.53
C ILE A 58 11.06 -5.44 10.48
N PHE A 59 11.33 -5.71 9.20
CA PHE A 59 10.36 -5.42 8.14
C PHE A 59 9.02 -6.12 8.36
N SER A 60 9.03 -7.41 8.69
CA SER A 60 7.82 -8.18 8.96
C SER A 60 7.07 -7.68 10.19
N LEU A 61 7.79 -7.26 11.24
CA LEU A 61 7.21 -6.66 12.43
C LEU A 61 6.50 -5.35 12.11
N PHE A 62 7.14 -4.45 11.36
CA PHE A 62 6.49 -3.21 10.94
C PHE A 62 5.31 -3.47 10.00
N PHE A 63 5.49 -4.31 8.99
CA PHE A 63 4.47 -4.57 7.99
C PHE A 63 3.24 -5.26 8.58
N ASN A 64 3.42 -6.34 9.35
CA ASN A 64 2.31 -7.03 10.02
C ASN A 64 1.79 -6.27 11.23
N GLY A 65 2.65 -5.56 11.97
CA GLY A 65 2.26 -4.81 13.17
C GLY A 65 1.45 -3.55 12.84
N MET A 66 1.73 -2.88 11.73
CA MET A 66 0.94 -1.73 11.25
C MET A 66 -0.36 -2.15 10.57
N PHE A 67 -0.47 -3.39 10.08
CA PHE A 67 -1.67 -3.89 9.43
C PHE A 67 -2.94 -3.75 10.29
N PRO A 68 -3.01 -4.25 11.54
CA PRO A 68 -4.19 -4.09 12.39
C PRO A 68 -4.48 -2.63 12.76
N VAL A 69 -3.44 -1.80 12.91
CA VAL A 69 -3.59 -0.36 13.18
C VAL A 69 -4.27 0.32 11.98
N GLY A 70 -3.81 0.03 10.77
CA GLY A 70 -4.42 0.50 9.54
C GLY A 70 -5.87 0.02 9.39
N SER A 71 -6.14 -1.25 9.71
CA SER A 71 -7.50 -1.81 9.68
C SER A 71 -8.43 -1.16 10.70
N LEU A 72 -7.97 -0.83 11.91
CA LEU A 72 -8.77 -0.13 12.92
C LEU A 72 -9.11 1.31 12.48
N ILE A 73 -8.14 2.03 11.91
CA ILE A 73 -8.37 3.38 11.39
C ILE A 73 -9.33 3.33 10.20
N ALA A 74 -9.09 2.44 9.24
CA ALA A 74 -9.96 2.29 8.07
C ALA A 74 -11.37 1.84 8.45
N GLY A 75 -11.49 0.90 9.39
CA GLY A 75 -12.75 0.38 9.90
C GLY A 75 -13.55 1.42 10.69
N SER A 76 -12.90 2.19 11.56
CA SER A 76 -13.57 3.27 12.30
C SER A 76 -14.09 4.38 11.37
N ILE A 77 -13.31 4.76 10.36
CA ILE A 77 -13.76 5.70 9.32
C ILE A 77 -14.92 5.11 8.51
N ALA A 78 -14.85 3.82 8.15
CA ALA A 78 -15.90 3.15 7.42
C ALA A 78 -17.21 3.07 8.22
N GLN A 79 -17.13 2.88 9.54
CA GLN A 79 -18.31 2.86 10.41
C GLN A 79 -18.93 4.25 10.58
N ALA A 80 -18.12 5.31 10.62
CA ALA A 80 -18.61 6.68 10.79
C ALA A 80 -19.18 7.32 9.51
N LYS A 81 -18.55 7.09 8.36
CA LYS A 81 -18.87 7.79 7.09
C LYS A 81 -19.10 6.85 5.89
N GLY A 82 -19.10 5.54 6.11
CA GLY A 82 -19.30 4.53 5.08
C GLY A 82 -18.02 4.07 4.38
N ALA A 83 -18.10 2.90 3.75
CA ALA A 83 -16.96 2.22 3.12
C ALA A 83 -16.30 3.03 2.00
N CYS A 84 -17.09 3.73 1.16
CA CYS A 84 -16.55 4.59 0.10
C CYS A 84 -15.62 5.67 0.69
N PHE A 85 -16.04 6.37 1.75
CA PHE A 85 -15.22 7.42 2.34
C PHE A 85 -13.91 6.88 2.94
N ALA A 86 -13.94 5.70 3.55
CA ALA A 86 -12.73 5.05 4.07
C ALA A 86 -11.75 4.66 2.96
N LEU A 87 -12.24 4.18 1.81
CA LEU A 87 -11.41 3.86 0.64
C LEU A 87 -10.79 5.13 0.04
N LEU A 88 -11.56 6.22 -0.04
CA LEU A 88 -11.08 7.51 -0.53
C LEU A 88 -9.92 8.04 0.32
N VAL A 89 -10.08 8.04 1.65
CA VAL A 89 -9.03 8.44 2.59
C VAL A 89 -7.80 7.55 2.44
N SER A 90 -7.98 6.23 2.34
CA SER A 90 -6.87 5.28 2.18
C SER A 90 -6.09 5.55 0.89
N GLY A 91 -6.79 5.81 -0.22
CA GLY A 91 -6.18 6.16 -1.50
C GLY A 91 -5.38 7.47 -1.44
N ILE A 92 -5.92 8.49 -0.77
CA ILE A 92 -5.21 9.77 -0.55
C ILE A 92 -3.95 9.54 0.28
N VAL A 93 -4.02 8.78 1.37
CA VAL A 93 -2.86 8.47 2.22
C VAL A 93 -1.76 7.81 1.39
N ILE A 94 -2.10 6.85 0.51
CA ILE A 94 -1.12 6.19 -0.37
C ILE A 94 -0.44 7.18 -1.32
N LEU A 95 -1.19 8.11 -1.92
CA LEU A 95 -0.63 9.12 -2.82
C LEU A 95 0.26 10.12 -2.07
N VAL A 96 -0.15 10.54 -0.88
CA VAL A 96 0.63 11.45 -0.02
C VAL A 96 1.93 10.77 0.41
N SER A 97 1.86 9.52 0.88
CA SER A 97 3.05 8.74 1.24
C SER A 97 4.01 8.60 0.06
N LEU A 98 3.51 8.34 -1.14
CA LEU A 98 4.35 8.29 -2.33
C LEU A 98 5.00 9.63 -2.65
N THR A 99 4.26 10.73 -2.52
CA THR A 99 4.79 12.09 -2.76
C THR A 99 5.91 12.40 -1.76
N ILE A 100 5.70 12.09 -0.48
CA ILE A 100 6.70 12.26 0.58
C ILE A 100 7.96 11.43 0.26
N VAL A 101 7.80 10.16 -0.13
CA VAL A 101 8.94 9.30 -0.49
C VAL A 101 9.70 9.85 -1.69
N ASN A 102 9.00 10.36 -2.70
CA ASN A 102 9.61 10.95 -3.91
C ASN A 102 10.44 12.21 -3.57
N ILE A 103 9.98 13.01 -2.59
CA ILE A 103 10.69 14.21 -2.12
C ILE A 103 11.90 13.85 -1.24
N ILE A 104 11.76 12.87 -0.33
CA ILE A 104 12.81 12.50 0.63
C ILE A 104 13.90 11.63 -0.02
N ARG A 105 13.54 10.78 -0.99
CA ARG A 105 14.45 9.86 -1.68
C ARG A 105 14.45 10.10 -3.19
N PRO A 106 14.97 11.23 -3.68
CA PRO A 106 15.15 11.48 -5.12
C PRO A 106 16.12 10.48 -5.78
N GLN A 107 16.88 9.73 -4.99
CA GLN A 107 17.80 8.66 -5.41
C GLN A 107 17.09 7.47 -6.10
N LEU A 108 15.78 7.28 -5.90
CA LEU A 108 14.97 6.27 -6.59
C LEU A 108 14.56 6.65 -8.02
N ARG A 109 14.91 7.86 -8.50
CA ARG A 109 14.69 8.27 -9.90
C ARG A 109 15.68 7.66 -10.90
N GLN A 110 16.75 7.02 -10.44
CA GLN A 110 17.86 6.56 -11.28
C GLN A 110 17.95 5.03 -11.44
N ILE A 111 16.95 4.27 -10.96
CA ILE A 111 16.84 2.81 -11.14
C ILE A 111 15.60 2.52 -12.00
#